data_AF-A0A1G7XMU4-F1
#
_entry.id   AF-A0A1G7XMU4-F1
#
_cell.length_a   1.000
_cell.length_b   1.000
_cell.length_c   1.000
_cell.angle_alpha   90.00
_cell.angle_beta   90.00
_cell.angle_gamma   90.00
#
_symmetry.space_group_name_H-M   'P 1'
#
loop_
_entity.id
_entity.type
_entity.pdbx_description
1 polymer ?
#
loop_
_entity_poly.entity_id
_entity_poly.type
_entity_poly.pdbx_seq_one_letter_code
_entity_poly.pdbx_strand_id
1 'polypeptide(L)'
;MPSITRISAPTAADQTITASRTLFPDGSTEVVVSAAKRHDAQTAAYLAGARRAPLLYVAPDAIPAAITAELKRLRPTRILVVGSTASVGTKVAGLLGAIAPVERIAGGDTYALSRAVLRFQGPVKRVYMADGRTMGTAPIAAAAANATGAGFMAVDGRGTASTATMDALRAVGAKEVVLTNVMSMMGRNFVDKIRAAGISVRRLPGGTNEAMAVSAAGEYPATTTRAVVVSGADAPNYETGTAAAVAGALRQPFLYARTECVSDAAAAMLDRRKDSVLAIGSTSRLNATVISGDGCTAVRTAAADTLRAKITAATKRHPSSSYAVTVRQIGGLEVVSGVTGATRREPASMMKLFVAWAALTRVDKKQASLSTKLSSGLTVKECLRELIWMSDNYCHTDLVHWIGISNLNKQIAAGGYGQTSYGRVLKGQDVLYGGNRTTSNDLSLLLSRIEKKQLLSASSRALMLDLMHTQLFRSRIPNGIPASAWQASKPGSLWVKGGLLQADTAIIRGPKGTFVLTVIGDAGSSKAGIRDIARTVYSHVNGSFGAAANHSDLHVRTTKNATWRKSAGGAVGGTVPVGTPLQVSDSKRHWYKMHYRGGYAWIWYSSVRSNLAY
;
A
#
# COMPACT_ATOMS: atom_id res chain seq x y z
N MET A 1 -30.21 18.79 -10.24
CA MET A 1 -29.39 18.86 -9.00
C MET A 1 -28.18 19.73 -9.26
N PRO A 2 -27.72 20.55 -8.31
CA PRO A 2 -26.69 21.54 -8.54
C PRO A 2 -25.33 20.90 -8.90
N SER A 3 -24.37 21.74 -9.23
CA SER A 3 -22.92 21.53 -9.37
C SER A 3 -22.21 20.85 -8.18
N ILE A 4 -22.94 20.23 -7.25
CA ILE A 4 -22.40 19.57 -6.06
C ILE A 4 -21.54 18.40 -6.51
N THR A 5 -20.23 18.50 -6.33
CA THR A 5 -19.27 17.44 -6.67
C THR A 5 -18.92 16.55 -5.49
N ARG A 6 -19.33 16.90 -4.26
CA ARG A 6 -18.97 16.17 -3.05
C ARG A 6 -20.02 16.25 -1.93
N ILE A 7 -20.21 15.13 -1.23
CA ILE A 7 -20.90 15.03 0.06
C ILE A 7 -19.90 14.45 1.06
N SER A 8 -19.52 15.23 2.08
CA SER A 8 -18.54 14.81 3.08
C SER A 8 -18.88 15.40 4.44
N ALA A 9 -18.72 14.60 5.49
CA ALA A 9 -18.84 15.05 6.86
C ALA A 9 -17.94 14.20 7.79
N PRO A 10 -17.60 14.70 9.00
CA PRO A 10 -16.65 14.03 9.88
C PRO A 10 -17.23 12.79 10.58
N THR A 11 -18.55 12.69 10.73
CA THR A 11 -19.22 11.57 11.40
C THR A 11 -20.22 10.87 10.49
N ALA A 12 -20.59 9.64 10.84
CA ALA A 12 -21.61 8.89 10.10
C ALA A 12 -22.98 9.60 10.10
N ALA A 13 -23.38 10.16 11.24
CA ALA A 13 -24.64 10.91 11.36
C ALA A 13 -24.63 12.15 10.47
N ASP A 14 -23.58 12.98 10.56
CA ASP A 14 -23.45 14.19 9.74
C ASP A 14 -23.41 13.85 8.25
N GLN A 15 -22.72 12.76 7.87
CA GLN A 15 -22.61 12.33 6.48
C GLN A 15 -23.98 12.02 5.88
N THR A 16 -24.84 11.33 6.65
CA THR A 16 -26.23 11.07 6.23
C THR A 16 -27.11 12.31 6.23
N ILE A 17 -26.90 13.26 7.15
CA ILE A 17 -27.62 14.54 7.16
C ILE A 17 -27.25 15.38 5.93
N THR A 18 -25.96 15.48 5.60
CA THR A 18 -25.51 16.20 4.40
C THR A 18 -26.10 15.56 3.14
N ALA A 19 -26.12 14.22 3.06
CA ALA A 19 -26.78 13.52 1.95
C ALA A 19 -28.29 13.81 1.91
N SER A 20 -28.98 13.74 3.06
CA SER A 20 -30.40 14.04 3.18
C SER A 20 -30.75 15.44 2.67
N ARG A 21 -30.05 16.48 3.16
CA ARG A 21 -30.25 17.87 2.72
C ARG A 21 -29.95 18.09 1.24
N THR A 22 -28.99 17.34 0.70
CA THR A 22 -28.62 17.42 -0.72
C THR A 22 -29.70 16.84 -1.63
N LEU A 23 -30.26 15.68 -1.28
CA LEU A 23 -31.21 14.97 -2.13
C LEU A 23 -32.68 15.30 -1.86
N PHE A 24 -33.00 15.75 -0.64
CA PHE A 24 -34.37 15.97 -0.16
C PHE A 24 -34.51 17.37 0.47
N PRO A 25 -34.26 18.45 -0.29
CA PRO A 25 -34.34 19.82 0.23
C PRO A 25 -35.75 20.18 0.72
N ASP A 26 -36.79 19.64 0.08
CA ASP A 26 -38.19 19.98 0.36
C ASP A 26 -38.86 19.07 1.41
N GLY A 27 -38.14 18.05 1.90
CA GLY A 27 -38.63 17.06 2.85
C GLY A 27 -38.74 15.66 2.23
N SER A 28 -39.27 14.70 2.99
CA SER A 28 -39.51 13.34 2.51
C SER A 28 -40.63 12.67 3.30
N THR A 29 -41.51 11.94 2.61
CA THR A 29 -42.63 11.21 3.22
C THR A 29 -42.18 10.03 4.06
N GLU A 30 -41.14 9.32 3.63
CA GLU A 30 -40.56 8.19 4.34
C GLU A 30 -39.10 8.49 4.67
N VAL A 31 -38.64 8.05 5.85
CA VAL A 31 -37.21 8.09 6.22
C VAL A 31 -36.76 6.72 6.68
N VAL A 32 -35.61 6.28 6.19
CA VAL A 32 -34.95 5.05 6.64
C VAL A 32 -33.94 5.37 7.73
N VAL A 33 -34.08 4.73 8.89
CA VAL A 33 -33.15 4.89 10.02
C VAL A 33 -32.46 3.57 10.30
N SER A 34 -31.14 3.60 10.46
CA SER A 34 -30.35 2.39 10.77
C SER A 34 -29.11 2.72 11.59
N ALA A 35 -28.42 1.69 12.08
CA ALA A 35 -27.10 1.86 12.65
C ALA A 35 -26.03 1.95 11.56
N ALA A 36 -24.95 2.70 11.82
CA ALA A 36 -23.78 2.76 10.93
C ALA A 36 -22.94 1.45 10.92
N LYS A 37 -23.50 0.32 11.38
CA LYS A 37 -22.87 -1.01 11.34
C LYS A 37 -22.87 -1.52 9.90
N ARG A 38 -21.75 -2.08 9.44
CA ARG A 38 -21.51 -2.44 8.02
C ARG A 38 -22.69 -3.12 7.30
N HIS A 39 -23.25 -4.17 7.90
CA HIS A 39 -24.35 -4.94 7.29
C HIS A 39 -25.68 -4.19 7.28
N ASP A 40 -26.02 -3.58 8.42
CA ASP A 40 -27.26 -2.84 8.63
C ASP A 40 -27.29 -1.61 7.70
N ALA A 41 -26.21 -0.84 7.70
CA ALA A 41 -26.02 0.33 6.84
C ALA A 41 -26.22 -0.02 5.37
N GLN A 42 -25.66 -1.14 4.90
CA GLN A 42 -25.77 -1.52 3.49
C GLN A 42 -27.16 -2.06 3.11
N THR A 43 -27.79 -2.81 4.01
CA THR A 43 -29.15 -3.29 3.78
C THR A 43 -30.16 -2.14 3.83
N ALA A 44 -29.96 -1.19 4.75
CA ALA A 44 -30.74 0.04 4.83
C ALA A 44 -30.51 0.94 3.61
N ALA A 45 -29.29 1.01 3.08
CA ALA A 45 -28.98 1.77 1.88
C ALA A 45 -29.72 1.26 0.63
N TYR A 46 -29.86 -0.06 0.50
CA TYR A 46 -30.73 -0.64 -0.54
C TYR A 46 -32.15 -0.12 -0.39
N LEU A 47 -32.78 -0.30 0.79
CA LEU A 47 -34.16 0.11 1.03
C LEU A 47 -34.37 1.61 0.83
N ALA A 48 -33.46 2.45 1.35
CA ALA A 48 -33.52 3.90 1.19
C ALA A 48 -33.49 4.32 -0.29
N GLY A 49 -32.60 3.72 -1.08
CA GLY A 49 -32.56 3.96 -2.52
C GLY A 49 -33.81 3.46 -3.26
N ALA A 50 -34.31 2.27 -2.90
CA ALA A 50 -35.52 1.68 -3.51
C ALA A 50 -36.78 2.51 -3.24
N ARG A 51 -36.90 3.07 -2.03
CA ARG A 51 -38.00 3.95 -1.60
C ARG A 51 -37.78 5.42 -1.98
N ARG A 52 -36.61 5.77 -2.51
CA ARG A 52 -36.17 7.16 -2.72
C ARG A 52 -36.38 8.00 -1.45
N ALA A 53 -35.91 7.47 -0.33
CA ALA A 53 -36.03 8.06 1.01
C ALA A 53 -34.65 8.42 1.59
N PRO A 54 -34.55 9.46 2.44
CA PRO A 54 -33.34 9.73 3.21
C PRO A 54 -32.94 8.51 4.06
N LEU A 55 -31.64 8.19 4.05
CA LEU A 55 -31.03 7.28 5.03
C LEU A 55 -30.38 8.12 6.12
N LEU A 56 -30.71 7.86 7.39
CA LEU A 56 -30.11 8.51 8.56
C LEU A 56 -29.50 7.47 9.50
N TYR A 57 -28.28 7.72 9.97
CA TYR A 57 -27.62 6.86 10.95
C TYR A 57 -27.81 7.33 12.39
N VAL A 58 -28.14 6.39 13.29
CA VAL A 58 -28.27 6.61 14.74
C VAL A 58 -27.36 5.65 15.52
N ALA A 59 -27.13 5.98 16.80
CA ALA A 59 -26.49 5.06 17.74
C ALA A 59 -27.52 4.07 18.30
N PRO A 60 -27.10 2.93 18.89
CA PRO A 60 -28.02 1.94 19.45
C PRO A 60 -28.94 2.50 20.55
N ASP A 61 -28.47 3.46 21.32
CA ASP A 61 -29.11 3.96 22.54
C ASP A 61 -29.46 5.45 22.49
N ALA A 62 -29.03 6.17 21.45
CA ALA A 62 -29.22 7.61 21.33
C ALA A 62 -29.50 8.08 19.90
N ILE A 63 -30.36 9.11 19.79
CA ILE A 63 -30.55 9.89 18.56
C ILE A 63 -29.75 11.19 18.73
N PRO A 64 -28.71 11.44 17.91
CA PRO A 64 -28.01 12.72 17.94
C PRO A 64 -28.98 13.88 17.70
N ALA A 65 -28.79 15.00 18.41
CA ALA A 65 -29.68 16.17 18.29
C ALA A 65 -29.79 16.68 16.83
N ALA A 66 -28.70 16.59 16.07
CA ALA A 66 -28.67 16.94 14.65
C ALA A 66 -29.57 16.02 13.80
N ILE A 67 -29.69 14.73 14.13
CA ILE A 67 -30.61 13.80 13.46
C ILE A 67 -32.06 14.13 13.80
N THR A 68 -32.35 14.46 15.07
CA THR A 68 -33.69 14.93 15.46
C THR A 68 -34.09 16.21 14.72
N ALA A 69 -33.17 17.16 14.57
CA ALA A 69 -33.41 18.37 13.79
C ALA A 69 -33.64 18.07 12.30
N GLU A 70 -32.88 17.14 11.74
CA GLU A 70 -33.05 16.72 10.35
C GLU A 70 -34.38 16.00 10.12
N LEU A 71 -34.83 15.12 11.03
CA LEU A 71 -36.15 14.48 10.98
C LEU A 71 -37.29 15.51 11.03
N LYS A 72 -37.17 16.53 11.89
CA LYS A 72 -38.13 17.65 11.94
C LYS A 72 -38.17 18.43 10.63
N ARG A 73 -37.01 18.67 10.00
CA ARG A 73 -36.92 19.32 8.68
C ARG A 73 -37.59 18.47 7.60
N LEU A 74 -37.35 17.16 7.62
CA LEU A 74 -37.88 16.23 6.62
C LEU A 74 -39.40 16.06 6.70
N ARG A 75 -39.99 16.20 7.89
CA ARG A 75 -41.43 16.01 8.18
C ARG A 75 -41.97 14.67 7.63
N PRO A 76 -41.38 13.53 8.00
CA PRO A 76 -41.84 12.24 7.51
C PRO A 76 -43.21 11.88 8.05
N THR A 77 -44.00 11.18 7.23
CA THR A 77 -45.24 10.53 7.67
C THR A 77 -44.99 9.09 8.12
N ARG A 78 -43.81 8.55 7.87
CA ARG A 78 -43.39 7.20 8.30
C ARG A 78 -41.88 7.09 8.45
N ILE A 79 -41.44 6.35 9.46
CA ILE A 79 -40.02 6.02 9.69
C ILE A 79 -39.83 4.51 9.60
N LEU A 80 -38.94 4.07 8.72
CA LEU A 80 -38.56 2.66 8.57
C LEU A 80 -37.26 2.41 9.33
N VAL A 81 -37.32 1.65 10.42
CA VAL A 81 -36.14 1.26 11.19
C VAL A 81 -35.60 -0.06 10.65
N VAL A 82 -34.41 -0.04 10.05
CA VAL A 82 -33.74 -1.24 9.51
C VAL A 82 -32.65 -1.68 10.47
N GLY A 83 -32.85 -2.84 11.10
CA GLY A 83 -31.91 -3.45 12.03
C GLY A 83 -32.58 -3.99 13.30
N SER A 84 -31.88 -4.88 13.99
CA SER A 84 -32.35 -5.45 15.26
C SER A 84 -32.38 -4.41 16.39
N THR A 85 -32.96 -4.78 17.52
CA THR A 85 -32.95 -3.96 18.74
C THR A 85 -31.54 -3.74 19.30
N ALA A 86 -30.58 -4.62 18.99
CA ALA A 86 -29.17 -4.42 19.35
C ALA A 86 -28.46 -3.37 18.45
N SER A 87 -29.07 -2.98 17.34
CA SER A 87 -28.54 -1.97 16.42
C SER A 87 -29.25 -0.64 16.55
N VAL A 88 -30.58 -0.67 16.64
CA VAL A 88 -31.40 0.50 16.95
C VAL A 88 -32.30 0.10 18.11
N GLY A 89 -31.97 0.56 19.32
CA GLY A 89 -32.63 0.19 20.56
C GLY A 89 -34.13 0.46 20.58
N THR A 90 -34.84 -0.21 21.48
CA THR A 90 -36.28 0.02 21.71
C THR A 90 -36.55 1.45 22.14
N LYS A 91 -35.71 2.00 23.02
CA LYS A 91 -35.74 3.42 23.43
C LYS A 91 -35.62 4.36 22.24
N VAL A 92 -34.65 4.12 21.35
CA VAL A 92 -34.46 4.93 20.13
C VAL A 92 -35.68 4.85 19.22
N ALA A 93 -36.23 3.64 19.00
CA ALA A 93 -37.45 3.51 18.21
C ALA A 93 -38.67 4.19 18.83
N GLY A 94 -38.81 4.17 20.17
CA GLY A 94 -39.86 4.92 20.87
C GLY A 94 -39.73 6.44 20.66
N LEU A 95 -38.50 6.98 20.75
CA LEU A 95 -38.23 8.39 20.47
C LEU A 95 -38.51 8.77 19.01
N LEU A 96 -38.23 7.88 18.06
CA LEU A 96 -38.61 8.07 16.65
C LEU A 96 -40.14 8.03 16.46
N GLY A 97 -40.82 7.16 17.20
CA GLY A 97 -42.29 7.01 17.18
C GLY A 97 -43.04 8.27 17.61
N ALA A 98 -42.43 9.10 18.45
CA ALA A 98 -42.95 10.41 18.82
C ALA A 98 -42.87 11.46 17.68
N ILE A 99 -42.08 11.20 16.63
CA ILE A 99 -41.94 12.07 15.46
C ILE A 99 -42.88 11.62 14.35
N ALA A 100 -42.90 10.33 14.03
CA ALA A 100 -43.76 9.72 13.03
C ALA A 100 -43.92 8.21 13.28
N PRO A 101 -44.99 7.55 12.78
CA PRO A 101 -45.16 6.10 12.88
C PRO A 101 -43.92 5.32 12.47
N VAL A 102 -43.45 4.43 13.35
CA VAL A 102 -42.26 3.60 13.15
C VAL A 102 -42.64 2.19 12.74
N GLU A 103 -42.07 1.70 11.65
CA GLU A 103 -42.07 0.28 11.31
C GLU A 103 -40.65 -0.28 11.31
N ARG A 104 -40.44 -1.35 12.08
CA ARG A 104 -39.14 -2.00 12.17
C ARG A 104 -39.07 -3.20 11.24
N ILE A 105 -38.02 -3.24 10.43
CA ILE A 105 -37.62 -4.40 9.66
C ILE A 105 -36.35 -4.97 10.30
N ALA A 106 -36.46 -6.16 10.85
CA ALA A 106 -35.39 -6.82 11.59
C ALA A 106 -35.20 -8.27 11.15
N GLY A 107 -34.04 -8.83 11.45
CA GLY A 107 -33.74 -10.25 11.31
C GLY A 107 -32.84 -10.73 12.45
N GLY A 108 -32.84 -12.04 12.72
CA GLY A 108 -32.02 -12.65 13.77
C GLY A 108 -30.51 -12.62 13.48
N ASP A 109 -30.15 -12.47 12.20
CA ASP A 109 -28.78 -12.30 11.72
C ASP A 109 -28.75 -11.36 10.50
N THR A 110 -27.57 -11.05 9.99
CA THR A 110 -27.38 -10.12 8.88
C THR A 110 -27.98 -10.61 7.56
N TYR A 111 -27.99 -11.91 7.32
CA TYR A 111 -28.61 -12.53 6.14
C TYR A 111 -30.14 -12.48 6.28
N ALA A 112 -30.67 -12.79 7.46
CA ALA A 112 -32.09 -12.70 7.80
C ALA A 112 -32.61 -11.28 7.65
N LEU A 113 -31.85 -10.28 8.08
CA LEU A 113 -32.19 -8.87 7.88
C LEU A 113 -32.34 -8.54 6.39
N SER A 114 -31.37 -8.95 5.55
CA SER A 114 -31.46 -8.73 4.11
C SER A 114 -32.64 -9.44 3.44
N ARG A 115 -32.99 -10.66 3.90
CA ARG A 115 -34.19 -11.38 3.43
C ARG A 115 -35.47 -10.68 3.87
N ALA A 116 -35.50 -10.15 5.09
CA ALA A 116 -36.66 -9.40 5.61
C ALA A 116 -36.89 -8.12 4.79
N VAL A 117 -35.82 -7.36 4.52
CA VAL A 117 -35.89 -6.16 3.66
C VAL A 117 -36.30 -6.51 2.23
N LEU A 118 -35.76 -7.61 1.65
CA LEU A 118 -36.17 -8.09 0.33
C LEU A 118 -37.67 -8.41 0.27
N ARG A 119 -38.20 -9.12 1.28
CA ARG A 119 -39.63 -9.45 1.35
C ARG A 119 -40.49 -8.20 1.57
N PHE A 120 -40.03 -7.26 2.40
CA PHE A 120 -40.71 -6.00 2.64
C PHE A 120 -40.85 -5.15 1.36
N GLN A 121 -39.84 -5.18 0.49
CA GLN A 121 -39.90 -4.50 -0.81
C GLN A 121 -41.00 -5.05 -1.73
N GLY A 122 -41.39 -6.32 -1.54
CA GLY A 122 -42.43 -6.99 -2.32
C GLY A 122 -41.90 -7.76 -3.54
N PRO A 123 -42.79 -8.17 -4.47
CA PRO A 123 -42.43 -8.99 -5.61
C PRO A 123 -41.39 -8.33 -6.53
N VAL A 124 -40.32 -9.07 -6.86
CA VAL A 124 -39.24 -8.64 -7.77
C VAL A 124 -38.79 -9.80 -8.65
N LYS A 125 -38.68 -9.56 -9.97
CA LYS A 125 -38.27 -10.60 -10.93
C LYS A 125 -36.77 -10.89 -10.91
N ARG A 126 -35.95 -9.95 -10.45
CA ARG A 126 -34.48 -10.06 -10.39
C ARG A 126 -33.99 -9.78 -8.98
N VAL A 127 -32.98 -10.49 -8.52
CA VAL A 127 -32.31 -10.24 -7.23
C VAL A 127 -30.78 -10.19 -7.42
N TYR A 128 -30.16 -9.08 -7.02
CA TYR A 128 -28.71 -8.95 -6.94
C TYR A 128 -28.22 -9.50 -5.60
N MET A 129 -27.22 -10.39 -5.63
CA MET A 129 -26.66 -11.01 -4.43
C MET A 129 -25.20 -10.64 -4.22
N ALA A 130 -24.90 -10.26 -2.98
CA ALA A 130 -23.54 -10.05 -2.50
C ALA A 130 -23.18 -11.05 -1.39
N ASP A 131 -21.89 -11.36 -1.27
CA ASP A 131 -21.40 -12.24 -0.21
C ASP A 131 -21.35 -11.47 1.12
N GLY A 132 -22.18 -11.88 2.07
CA GLY A 132 -22.24 -11.21 3.36
C GLY A 132 -21.01 -11.41 4.22
N ARG A 133 -20.11 -12.36 3.93
CA ARG A 133 -18.90 -12.53 4.74
C ARG A 133 -17.90 -11.38 4.57
N THR A 134 -17.87 -10.78 3.38
CA THR A 134 -16.93 -9.69 3.05
C THR A 134 -17.64 -8.35 2.85
N MET A 135 -18.89 -8.36 2.39
CA MET A 135 -19.72 -7.18 2.10
C MET A 135 -19.14 -6.19 1.07
N GLY A 136 -17.96 -6.46 0.50
CA GLY A 136 -17.25 -5.57 -0.45
C GLY A 136 -18.08 -5.15 -1.66
N THR A 137 -18.92 -6.06 -2.16
CA THR A 137 -19.74 -5.86 -3.36
C THR A 137 -21.22 -5.57 -3.06
N ALA A 138 -21.59 -5.51 -1.79
CA ALA A 138 -22.95 -5.21 -1.38
C ALA A 138 -23.41 -3.78 -1.74
N PRO A 139 -22.56 -2.74 -1.62
CA PRO A 139 -22.86 -1.41 -2.16
C PRO A 139 -23.18 -1.42 -3.66
N ILE A 140 -22.39 -2.18 -4.44
CA ILE A 140 -22.57 -2.34 -5.89
C ILE A 140 -23.91 -3.02 -6.19
N ALA A 141 -24.19 -4.14 -5.52
CA ALA A 141 -25.43 -4.90 -5.70
C ALA A 141 -26.67 -4.09 -5.34
N ALA A 142 -26.64 -3.37 -4.21
CA ALA A 142 -27.75 -2.53 -3.77
C ALA A 142 -28.03 -1.39 -4.76
N ALA A 143 -26.98 -0.69 -5.21
CA ALA A 143 -27.13 0.40 -6.16
C ALA A 143 -27.64 -0.09 -7.53
N ALA A 144 -27.13 -1.22 -8.04
CA ALA A 144 -27.60 -1.83 -9.28
C ALA A 144 -29.04 -2.36 -9.17
N ALA A 145 -29.41 -2.93 -8.01
CA ALA A 145 -30.78 -3.36 -7.74
C ALA A 145 -31.74 -2.17 -7.79
N ASN A 146 -31.39 -1.05 -7.15
CA ASN A 146 -32.19 0.17 -7.16
C ASN A 146 -32.34 0.78 -8.56
N ALA A 147 -31.29 0.72 -9.38
CA ALA A 147 -31.32 1.22 -10.76
C ALA A 147 -32.26 0.43 -11.67
N THR A 148 -32.40 -0.87 -11.42
CA THR A 148 -33.18 -1.80 -12.25
C THR A 148 -34.54 -2.18 -11.66
N GLY A 149 -34.90 -1.63 -10.49
CA GLY A 149 -36.13 -2.00 -9.77
C GLY A 149 -36.12 -3.44 -9.24
N ALA A 150 -34.94 -3.98 -8.98
CA ALA A 150 -34.71 -5.35 -8.54
C ALA A 150 -34.53 -5.47 -7.02
N GLY A 151 -34.47 -6.71 -6.55
CA GLY A 151 -34.14 -7.09 -5.18
C GLY A 151 -32.64 -7.00 -4.86
N PHE A 152 -32.30 -6.78 -3.60
CA PHE A 152 -30.95 -6.98 -3.06
C PHE A 152 -30.98 -8.01 -1.93
N MET A 153 -29.97 -8.87 -1.87
CA MET A 153 -29.82 -9.81 -0.77
C MET A 153 -28.35 -10.07 -0.44
N ALA A 154 -28.03 -10.12 0.86
CA ALA A 154 -26.76 -10.62 1.35
C ALA A 154 -26.90 -12.11 1.70
N VAL A 155 -25.93 -12.93 1.30
CA VAL A 155 -25.97 -14.39 1.51
C VAL A 155 -24.65 -14.92 2.04
N ASP A 156 -24.68 -16.06 2.76
CA ASP A 156 -23.48 -16.88 2.91
C ASP A 156 -23.34 -17.71 1.63
N GLY A 157 -22.35 -17.35 0.82
CA GLY A 157 -22.11 -17.99 -0.48
C GLY A 157 -21.41 -19.35 -0.41
N ARG A 158 -21.02 -19.82 0.79
CA ARG A 158 -20.33 -21.10 0.96
C ARG A 158 -21.29 -22.27 0.77
N GLY A 159 -20.79 -23.34 0.16
CA GLY A 159 -21.54 -24.57 -0.01
C GLY A 159 -22.75 -24.37 -0.93
N THR A 160 -23.93 -24.80 -0.48
CA THR A 160 -25.20 -24.72 -1.21
C THR A 160 -26.05 -23.56 -0.71
N ALA A 161 -26.86 -22.96 -1.59
CA ALA A 161 -27.82 -21.94 -1.18
C ALA A 161 -28.78 -22.48 -0.09
N SER A 162 -28.88 -21.74 1.02
CA SER A 162 -29.68 -22.16 2.17
C SER A 162 -31.17 -22.23 1.84
N THR A 163 -31.93 -23.07 2.56
CA THR A 163 -33.40 -23.13 2.44
C THR A 163 -34.03 -21.75 2.64
N ALA A 164 -33.59 -20.99 3.65
CA ALA A 164 -34.08 -19.64 3.90
C ALA A 164 -33.80 -18.67 2.74
N THR A 165 -32.66 -18.81 2.05
CA THR A 165 -32.34 -18.04 0.84
C THR A 165 -33.30 -18.41 -0.29
N MET A 166 -33.52 -19.71 -0.53
CA MET A 166 -34.42 -20.18 -1.58
C MET A 166 -35.87 -19.75 -1.32
N ASP A 167 -36.33 -19.79 -0.07
CA ASP A 167 -37.68 -19.38 0.30
C ASP A 167 -37.87 -17.88 0.14
N ALA A 168 -36.85 -17.06 0.41
CA ALA A 168 -36.90 -15.63 0.13
C ALA A 168 -37.03 -15.35 -1.37
N LEU A 169 -36.28 -16.08 -2.22
CA LEU A 169 -36.39 -15.95 -3.68
C LEU A 169 -37.77 -16.34 -4.20
N ARG A 170 -38.34 -17.44 -3.70
CA ARG A 170 -39.70 -17.87 -4.06
C ARG A 170 -40.75 -16.85 -3.61
N ALA A 171 -40.66 -16.36 -2.38
CA ALA A 171 -41.61 -15.41 -1.81
C ALA A 171 -41.72 -14.11 -2.62
N VAL A 172 -40.63 -13.65 -3.23
CA VAL A 172 -40.65 -12.45 -4.09
C VAL A 172 -40.85 -12.75 -5.57
N GLY A 173 -41.00 -14.03 -5.96
CA GLY A 173 -41.20 -14.42 -7.35
C GLY A 173 -39.97 -14.23 -8.25
N ALA A 174 -38.76 -14.35 -7.70
CA ALA A 174 -37.52 -14.16 -8.45
C ALA A 174 -37.40 -15.15 -9.62
N LYS A 175 -36.98 -14.64 -10.78
CA LYS A 175 -36.70 -15.39 -12.02
C LYS A 175 -35.25 -15.32 -12.44
N GLU A 176 -34.54 -14.27 -12.02
CA GLU A 176 -33.11 -14.07 -12.27
C GLU A 176 -32.38 -13.71 -10.96
N VAL A 177 -31.20 -14.27 -10.79
CA VAL A 177 -30.24 -13.88 -9.76
C VAL A 177 -28.95 -13.39 -10.42
N VAL A 178 -28.50 -12.20 -10.02
CA VAL A 178 -27.25 -11.60 -10.49
C VAL A 178 -26.25 -11.58 -9.35
N LEU A 179 -25.15 -12.31 -9.51
CA LEU A 179 -24.10 -12.41 -8.50
C LEU A 179 -23.08 -11.30 -8.67
N THR A 180 -22.83 -10.53 -7.62
CA THR A 180 -21.77 -9.53 -7.56
C THR A 180 -20.58 -10.08 -6.77
N ASN A 181 -19.95 -11.14 -7.25
CA ASN A 181 -18.71 -11.65 -6.64
C ASN A 181 -17.95 -12.57 -7.60
N VAL A 182 -16.76 -13.00 -7.19
CA VAL A 182 -15.97 -14.03 -7.88
C VAL A 182 -16.43 -15.44 -7.50
N MET A 183 -16.08 -16.45 -8.32
CA MET A 183 -16.48 -17.84 -8.12
C MET A 183 -16.05 -18.44 -6.77
N SER A 184 -14.92 -18.01 -6.20
CA SER A 184 -14.46 -18.50 -4.91
C SER A 184 -15.33 -18.06 -3.72
N MET A 185 -16.21 -17.06 -3.93
CA MET A 185 -17.12 -16.55 -2.90
C MET A 185 -18.49 -17.23 -2.94
N MET A 186 -19.08 -17.37 -4.13
CA MET A 186 -20.31 -18.15 -4.36
C MET A 186 -20.03 -19.20 -5.44
N GLY A 187 -19.78 -20.43 -4.99
CA GLY A 187 -19.32 -21.53 -5.83
C GLY A 187 -20.42 -22.25 -6.62
N ARG A 188 -20.03 -23.29 -7.37
CA ARG A 188 -20.94 -24.09 -8.22
C ARG A 188 -22.16 -24.61 -7.47
N ASN A 189 -21.96 -25.29 -6.34
CA ASN A 189 -23.05 -25.87 -5.55
C ASN A 189 -24.10 -24.83 -5.11
N PHE A 190 -23.68 -23.60 -4.82
CA PHE A 190 -24.58 -22.50 -4.49
C PHE A 190 -25.45 -22.12 -5.70
N VAL A 191 -24.80 -21.95 -6.86
CA VAL A 191 -25.44 -21.59 -8.14
C VAL A 191 -26.38 -22.69 -8.62
N ASP A 192 -25.94 -23.94 -8.57
CA ASP A 192 -26.69 -25.09 -9.09
C ASP A 192 -27.98 -25.31 -8.29
N LYS A 193 -27.95 -25.08 -6.98
CA LYS A 193 -29.15 -25.11 -6.13
C LYS A 193 -30.19 -24.07 -6.54
N ILE A 194 -29.76 -22.86 -6.94
CA ILE A 194 -30.64 -21.79 -7.42
C ILE A 194 -31.20 -22.15 -8.80
N ARG A 195 -30.36 -22.62 -9.72
CA ARG A 195 -30.76 -23.02 -11.08
C ARG A 195 -31.73 -24.19 -11.08
N ALA A 196 -31.55 -25.16 -10.18
CA ALA A 196 -32.48 -26.28 -10.00
C ALA A 196 -33.90 -25.85 -9.62
N ALA A 197 -34.09 -24.63 -9.10
CA ALA A 197 -35.39 -24.05 -8.84
C ALA A 197 -35.97 -23.25 -10.04
N GLY A 198 -35.37 -23.36 -11.22
CA GLY A 198 -35.82 -22.65 -12.43
C GLY A 198 -35.46 -21.15 -12.46
N ILE A 199 -34.53 -20.71 -11.61
CA ILE A 199 -34.07 -19.32 -11.54
C ILE A 199 -32.78 -19.19 -12.35
N SER A 200 -32.76 -18.27 -13.32
CA SER A 200 -31.54 -18.01 -14.11
C SER A 200 -30.49 -17.34 -13.23
N VAL A 201 -29.21 -17.70 -13.43
CA VAL A 201 -28.11 -17.14 -12.64
C VAL A 201 -27.00 -16.67 -13.58
N ARG A 202 -26.67 -15.38 -13.49
CA ARG A 202 -25.47 -14.80 -14.11
C ARG A 202 -24.61 -14.09 -13.05
N ARG A 203 -23.36 -13.81 -13.43
CA ARG A 203 -22.38 -13.16 -12.58
C ARG A 203 -21.85 -11.92 -13.29
N LEU A 204 -21.72 -10.81 -12.58
CA LEU A 204 -21.05 -9.64 -13.13
C LEU A 204 -19.55 -9.93 -13.29
N PRO A 205 -18.94 -9.62 -14.46
CA PRO A 205 -17.50 -9.75 -14.62
C PRO A 205 -16.74 -8.77 -13.72
N GLY A 206 -15.60 -9.21 -13.19
CA GLY A 206 -14.72 -8.40 -12.36
C GLY A 206 -13.95 -9.22 -11.34
N GLY A 207 -12.62 -9.13 -11.38
CA GLY A 207 -11.74 -9.77 -10.38
C GLY A 207 -11.57 -8.98 -9.09
N THR A 208 -11.96 -7.70 -9.09
CA THR A 208 -11.91 -6.79 -7.94
C THR A 208 -13.25 -6.06 -7.77
N ASN A 209 -13.46 -5.44 -6.61
CA ASN A 209 -14.67 -4.67 -6.34
C ASN A 209 -14.78 -3.44 -7.27
N GLU A 210 -13.67 -2.79 -7.61
CA GLU A 210 -13.64 -1.69 -8.59
C GLU A 210 -14.04 -2.17 -9.99
N ALA A 211 -13.43 -3.26 -10.48
CA ALA A 211 -13.76 -3.80 -11.79
C ALA A 211 -15.23 -4.22 -11.89
N MET A 212 -15.77 -4.77 -10.79
CA MET A 212 -17.17 -5.15 -10.72
C MET A 212 -18.12 -3.95 -10.66
N ALA A 213 -17.73 -2.87 -9.99
CA ALA A 213 -18.49 -1.62 -9.99
C ALA A 213 -18.56 -1.02 -11.41
N VAL A 214 -17.44 -1.06 -12.15
CA VAL A 214 -17.41 -0.67 -13.58
C VAL A 214 -18.32 -1.57 -14.42
N SER A 215 -18.30 -2.88 -14.19
CA SER A 215 -19.23 -3.79 -14.90
C SER A 215 -20.69 -3.50 -14.55
N ALA A 216 -20.99 -3.20 -13.30
CA ALA A 216 -22.35 -2.91 -12.84
C ALA A 216 -22.89 -1.62 -13.47
N ALA A 217 -22.04 -0.71 -13.96
CA ALA A 217 -22.47 0.47 -14.71
C ALA A 217 -23.28 0.12 -15.98
N GLY A 218 -23.13 -1.09 -16.52
CA GLY A 218 -23.95 -1.61 -17.63
C GLY A 218 -25.40 -1.92 -17.24
N GLU A 219 -25.70 -2.01 -15.94
CA GLU A 219 -27.07 -2.20 -15.43
C GLU A 219 -27.87 -0.88 -15.42
N TYR A 220 -27.21 0.26 -15.62
CA TYR A 220 -27.82 1.59 -15.58
C TYR A 220 -28.19 2.07 -16.99
N PRO A 221 -29.31 2.81 -17.16
CA PRO A 221 -29.68 3.41 -18.44
C PRO A 221 -28.56 4.28 -19.01
N ALA A 222 -28.47 4.42 -20.33
CA ALA A 222 -27.44 5.27 -20.96
C ALA A 222 -27.62 6.78 -20.67
N THR A 223 -28.76 7.19 -20.11
CA THR A 223 -29.14 8.58 -19.81
C THR A 223 -28.66 9.09 -18.44
N THR A 224 -27.73 8.37 -17.80
CA THR A 224 -27.10 8.88 -16.58
C THR A 224 -26.30 10.13 -16.90
N THR A 225 -26.08 10.96 -15.88
CA THR A 225 -25.29 12.18 -16.02
C THR A 225 -24.17 12.25 -14.99
N ARG A 226 -24.14 11.29 -14.05
CA ARG A 226 -23.22 11.26 -12.92
C ARG A 226 -22.88 9.85 -12.49
N ALA A 227 -21.73 9.67 -11.84
CA ALA A 227 -21.42 8.50 -11.04
C ALA A 227 -21.15 8.89 -9.59
N VAL A 228 -21.68 8.11 -8.64
CA VAL A 228 -21.41 8.26 -7.21
C VAL A 228 -20.17 7.46 -6.86
N VAL A 229 -19.12 8.16 -6.46
CA VAL A 229 -17.78 7.60 -6.21
C VAL A 229 -17.47 7.61 -4.73
N VAL A 230 -16.98 6.49 -4.20
CA VAL A 230 -16.56 6.36 -2.79
C VAL A 230 -15.23 5.61 -2.69
N SER A 231 -14.48 5.83 -1.60
CA SER A 231 -13.27 5.05 -1.32
C SER A 231 -13.60 3.76 -0.56
N GLY A 232 -12.60 2.91 -0.32
CA GLY A 232 -12.74 1.76 0.59
C GLY A 232 -13.36 0.52 -0.04
N ALA A 233 -13.00 0.22 -1.29
CA ALA A 233 -13.45 -0.96 -2.02
C ALA A 233 -13.32 -2.27 -1.20
N ASP A 234 -12.20 -2.43 -0.47
CA ASP A 234 -11.89 -3.64 0.30
C ASP A 234 -12.44 -3.63 1.74
N ALA A 235 -12.90 -2.47 2.23
CA ALA A 235 -13.37 -2.31 3.60
C ALA A 235 -14.60 -1.37 3.66
N PRO A 236 -15.79 -1.86 3.27
CA PRO A 236 -17.02 -1.09 3.36
C PRO A 236 -17.26 -0.54 4.77
N ASN A 237 -17.65 0.72 4.81
CA ASN A 237 -17.92 1.51 6.01
C ASN A 237 -19.26 2.27 5.85
N TYR A 238 -19.56 3.18 6.78
CA TYR A 238 -20.79 3.97 6.71
C TYR A 238 -20.87 4.83 5.43
N GLU A 239 -19.74 5.33 4.92
CA GLU A 239 -19.69 6.13 3.68
C GLU A 239 -20.07 5.29 2.46
N THR A 240 -19.66 4.02 2.39
CA THR A 240 -20.09 3.13 1.31
C THR A 240 -21.60 2.86 1.33
N GLY A 241 -22.20 2.75 2.52
CA GLY A 241 -23.65 2.66 2.67
C GLY A 241 -24.36 3.95 2.26
N THR A 242 -23.87 5.11 2.70
CA THR A 242 -24.40 6.41 2.25
C THR A 242 -24.27 6.56 0.74
N ALA A 243 -23.14 6.19 0.15
CA ALA A 243 -22.91 6.24 -1.28
C ALA A 243 -23.86 5.32 -2.07
N ALA A 244 -24.12 4.10 -1.59
CA ALA A 244 -25.09 3.21 -2.21
C ALA A 244 -26.53 3.75 -2.11
N ALA A 245 -26.91 4.37 -0.99
CA ALA A 245 -28.22 5.01 -0.81
C ALA A 245 -28.38 6.20 -1.77
N VAL A 246 -27.36 7.07 -1.86
CA VAL A 246 -27.32 8.20 -2.80
C VAL A 246 -27.38 7.72 -4.25
N ALA A 247 -26.56 6.74 -4.62
CA ALA A 247 -26.55 6.14 -5.97
C ALA A 247 -27.92 5.54 -6.32
N GLY A 248 -28.55 4.83 -5.38
CA GLY A 248 -29.87 4.24 -5.55
C GLY A 248 -30.97 5.28 -5.72
N ALA A 249 -31.01 6.30 -4.86
CA ALA A 249 -32.01 7.36 -4.92
C ALA A 249 -31.92 8.17 -6.22
N LEU A 250 -30.70 8.45 -6.71
CA LEU A 250 -30.46 9.15 -7.96
C LEU A 250 -30.51 8.25 -9.21
N ARG A 251 -30.56 6.92 -9.02
CA ARG A 251 -30.38 5.91 -10.07
C ARG A 251 -29.12 6.16 -10.92
N GLN A 252 -28.02 6.48 -10.27
CA GLN A 252 -26.71 6.76 -10.90
C GLN A 252 -25.71 5.64 -10.60
N PRO A 253 -24.77 5.34 -11.52
CA PRO A 253 -23.69 4.39 -11.31
C PRO A 253 -22.97 4.57 -9.98
N PHE A 254 -22.73 3.47 -9.28
CA PHE A 254 -21.88 3.43 -8.10
C PHE A 254 -20.47 2.98 -8.50
N LEU A 255 -19.44 3.69 -8.04
CA LEU A 255 -18.04 3.38 -8.31
C LEU A 255 -17.18 3.45 -7.06
N TYR A 256 -16.12 2.64 -7.08
CA TYR A 256 -15.02 2.75 -6.12
C TYR A 256 -13.83 3.51 -6.71
N ALA A 257 -13.13 4.24 -5.86
CA ALA A 257 -11.89 4.93 -6.18
C ALA A 257 -10.79 4.67 -5.15
N ARG A 258 -9.54 4.84 -5.58
CA ARG A 258 -8.41 5.04 -4.68
C ARG A 258 -8.43 6.48 -4.16
N THR A 259 -7.53 6.79 -3.24
CA THR A 259 -7.40 8.14 -2.72
C THR A 259 -7.07 9.15 -3.82
N GLU A 260 -6.21 8.76 -4.75
CA GLU A 260 -5.65 9.66 -5.74
C GLU A 260 -6.37 9.62 -7.10
N CYS A 261 -7.17 8.59 -7.39
CA CYS A 261 -7.70 8.38 -8.75
C CYS A 261 -8.81 7.32 -8.78
N VAL A 262 -9.61 7.35 -9.86
CA VAL A 262 -10.45 6.20 -10.23
C VAL A 262 -9.62 5.20 -11.04
N SER A 263 -10.07 3.94 -11.13
CA SER A 263 -9.42 2.97 -12.02
C SER A 263 -9.46 3.45 -13.48
N ASP A 264 -8.50 3.04 -14.32
CA ASP A 264 -8.50 3.44 -15.74
C ASP A 264 -9.78 2.98 -16.47
N ALA A 265 -10.32 1.82 -16.10
CA ALA A 265 -11.60 1.34 -16.63
C ALA A 265 -12.79 2.20 -16.17
N ALA A 266 -12.76 2.70 -14.93
CA ALA A 266 -13.75 3.64 -14.43
C ALA A 266 -13.65 4.99 -15.14
N ALA A 267 -12.44 5.53 -15.33
CA ALA A 267 -12.22 6.77 -16.09
C ALA A 267 -12.74 6.66 -17.52
N ALA A 268 -12.42 5.57 -18.22
CA ALA A 268 -12.92 5.32 -19.57
C ALA A 268 -14.45 5.16 -19.62
N MET A 269 -15.05 4.59 -18.57
CA MET A 269 -16.50 4.49 -18.46
C MET A 269 -17.16 5.86 -18.23
N LEU A 270 -16.60 6.68 -17.33
CA LEU A 270 -17.07 8.04 -17.07
C LEU A 270 -17.01 8.89 -18.34
N ASP A 271 -15.90 8.84 -19.07
CA ASP A 271 -15.74 9.59 -20.32
C ASP A 271 -16.71 9.12 -21.41
N ARG A 272 -16.85 7.81 -21.62
CA ARG A 272 -17.78 7.26 -22.62
C ARG A 272 -19.24 7.67 -22.34
N ARG A 273 -19.64 7.71 -21.07
CA ARG A 273 -21.00 8.05 -20.65
C ARG A 273 -21.21 9.55 -20.43
N LYS A 274 -20.14 10.34 -20.44
CA LYS A 274 -20.14 11.76 -20.05
C LYS A 274 -20.71 11.97 -18.65
N ASP A 275 -20.49 11.00 -17.77
CA ASP A 275 -20.92 11.05 -16.38
C ASP A 275 -19.93 11.89 -15.54
N SER A 276 -20.43 12.91 -14.86
CA SER A 276 -19.66 13.69 -13.87
C SER A 276 -19.53 12.94 -12.54
N VAL A 277 -18.53 13.25 -11.71
CA VAL A 277 -18.34 12.57 -10.42
C VAL A 277 -19.12 13.27 -9.29
N LEU A 278 -19.78 12.47 -8.44
CA LEU A 278 -20.23 12.84 -7.10
C LEU A 278 -19.43 12.04 -6.06
N ALA A 279 -18.46 12.65 -5.39
CA ALA A 279 -17.70 11.96 -4.36
C ALA A 279 -18.43 11.92 -3.02
N ILE A 280 -18.39 10.77 -2.36
CA ILE A 280 -18.85 10.58 -0.99
C ILE A 280 -17.63 10.33 -0.11
N GLY A 281 -17.31 11.31 0.75
CA GLY A 281 -16.16 11.28 1.66
C GLY A 281 -15.21 12.47 1.51
N SER A 282 -14.25 12.55 2.43
CA SER A 282 -13.36 13.71 2.58
C SER A 282 -12.31 13.85 1.47
N THR A 283 -11.67 15.03 1.42
CA THR A 283 -10.52 15.30 0.53
C THR A 283 -9.28 14.47 0.88
N SER A 284 -9.15 14.00 2.12
CA SER A 284 -8.07 13.09 2.52
C SER A 284 -8.28 11.65 2.03
N ARG A 285 -9.52 11.29 1.69
CA ARG A 285 -9.87 9.96 1.18
C ARG A 285 -10.12 9.92 -0.32
N LEU A 286 -10.51 11.04 -0.93
CA LEU A 286 -10.80 11.17 -2.35
C LEU A 286 -10.29 12.55 -2.82
N ASN A 287 -9.14 12.58 -3.48
CA ASN A 287 -8.49 13.81 -3.93
C ASN A 287 -9.25 14.48 -5.10
N ALA A 288 -8.81 15.69 -5.48
CA ALA A 288 -9.43 16.45 -6.57
C ALA A 288 -9.45 15.70 -7.92
N THR A 289 -8.39 14.94 -8.23
CA THR A 289 -8.28 14.11 -9.44
C THR A 289 -9.36 13.02 -9.52
N VAL A 290 -9.89 12.54 -8.38
CA VAL A 290 -11.06 11.65 -8.39
C VAL A 290 -12.31 12.40 -8.87
N ILE A 291 -12.48 13.66 -8.48
CA ILE A 291 -13.61 14.50 -8.91
C ILE A 291 -13.56 14.78 -10.41
N SER A 292 -12.36 14.96 -10.95
CA SER A 292 -12.14 15.09 -12.40
C SER A 292 -12.40 13.78 -13.17
N GLY A 293 -12.52 12.64 -12.48
CA GLY A 293 -12.66 11.33 -13.12
C GLY A 293 -11.35 10.78 -13.69
N ASP A 294 -10.20 11.27 -13.21
CA ASP A 294 -8.90 10.92 -13.77
C ASP A 294 -8.50 9.47 -13.44
N GLY A 295 -8.09 8.75 -14.49
CA GLY A 295 -7.58 7.38 -14.38
C GLY A 295 -6.21 7.33 -13.70
N CYS A 296 -6.00 6.31 -12.87
CA CYS A 296 -4.75 6.13 -12.13
C CYS A 296 -3.48 6.11 -12.99
N THR A 297 -3.53 5.66 -14.24
CA THR A 297 -2.37 5.71 -15.13
C THR A 297 -1.99 7.15 -15.48
N ALA A 298 -2.96 8.00 -15.84
CA ALA A 298 -2.70 9.41 -16.16
C ALA A 298 -2.16 10.17 -14.93
N VAL A 299 -2.81 9.99 -13.77
CA VAL A 299 -2.39 10.63 -12.51
C VAL A 299 -0.98 10.19 -12.11
N ARG A 300 -0.66 8.89 -12.22
CA ARG A 300 0.67 8.36 -11.91
C ARG A 300 1.74 8.89 -12.86
N THR A 301 1.44 9.02 -14.16
CA THR A 301 2.37 9.58 -15.15
C THR A 301 2.68 11.05 -14.82
N ALA A 302 1.67 11.87 -14.57
CA ALA A 302 1.87 13.27 -14.18
C ALA A 302 2.70 13.42 -12.88
N ALA A 303 2.44 12.56 -11.89
CA ALA A 303 3.23 12.52 -10.66
C ALA A 303 4.69 12.10 -10.92
N ALA A 304 4.91 11.10 -11.79
CA ALA A 304 6.23 10.65 -12.20
C ALA A 304 7.01 11.76 -12.91
N ASP A 305 6.36 12.52 -13.80
CA ASP A 305 6.97 13.62 -14.55
C ASP A 305 7.35 14.78 -13.63
N THR A 306 6.46 15.13 -12.70
CA THR A 306 6.75 16.13 -11.66
C THR A 306 7.96 15.74 -10.82
N LEU A 307 8.02 14.47 -10.38
CA LEU A 307 9.16 13.97 -9.62
C LEU A 307 10.44 13.94 -10.47
N ARG A 308 10.35 13.56 -11.75
CA ARG A 308 11.50 13.56 -12.68
C ARG A 308 12.07 14.95 -12.85
N ALA A 309 11.23 15.96 -13.07
CA ALA A 309 11.67 17.35 -13.21
C ALA A 309 12.43 17.83 -11.97
N LYS A 310 11.94 17.51 -10.76
CA LYS A 310 12.61 17.85 -9.50
C LYS A 310 13.96 17.13 -9.34
N ILE A 311 14.03 15.85 -9.69
CA ILE A 311 15.29 15.09 -9.67
C ILE A 311 16.29 15.67 -10.67
N THR A 312 15.87 15.97 -11.90
CA THR A 312 16.70 16.61 -12.93
C THR A 312 17.23 17.97 -12.47
N ALA A 313 16.40 18.78 -11.82
CA ALA A 313 16.84 20.05 -11.24
C ALA A 313 17.88 19.82 -10.12
N ALA A 314 17.70 18.79 -9.29
CA ALA A 314 18.66 18.43 -8.25
C ALA A 314 20.00 17.97 -8.82
N THR A 315 20.01 17.14 -9.86
CA THR A 315 21.27 16.72 -10.50
C THR A 315 21.99 17.91 -11.14
N LYS A 316 21.26 18.86 -11.74
CA LYS A 316 21.85 20.05 -12.38
C LYS A 316 22.52 21.03 -11.40
N ARG A 317 22.17 21.00 -10.11
CA ARG A 317 22.86 21.78 -9.07
C ARG A 317 24.29 21.28 -8.78
N HIS A 318 24.65 20.10 -9.29
CA HIS A 318 25.98 19.50 -9.13
C HIS A 318 26.60 19.21 -10.51
N PRO A 319 26.91 20.24 -11.31
CA PRO A 319 27.28 20.09 -12.73
C PRO A 319 28.59 19.33 -12.96
N SER A 320 29.47 19.25 -11.96
CA SER A 320 30.69 18.43 -11.99
C SER A 320 30.44 16.94 -11.74
N SER A 321 29.18 16.54 -11.52
CA SER A 321 28.79 15.17 -11.22
C SER A 321 27.69 14.69 -12.16
N SER A 322 27.78 13.44 -12.59
CA SER A 322 26.73 12.75 -13.34
C SER A 322 26.14 11.63 -12.48
N TYR A 323 24.80 11.56 -12.39
CA TYR A 323 24.08 10.57 -11.59
C TYR A 323 23.02 9.83 -12.41
N ALA A 324 22.93 8.51 -12.21
CA ALA A 324 21.75 7.72 -12.52
C ALA A 324 20.89 7.61 -11.26
N VAL A 325 19.62 8.00 -11.35
CA VAL A 325 18.71 8.09 -10.21
C VAL A 325 17.44 7.32 -10.51
N THR A 326 16.99 6.48 -9.58
CA THR A 326 15.64 5.88 -9.60
C THR A 326 14.99 6.00 -8.23
N VAL A 327 13.73 6.43 -8.23
CA VAL A 327 12.83 6.45 -7.08
C VAL A 327 11.69 5.49 -7.34
N ARG A 328 11.33 4.68 -6.34
CA ARG A 328 10.15 3.82 -6.36
C ARG A 328 9.35 4.03 -5.07
N GLN A 329 8.17 4.63 -5.18
CA GLN A 329 7.24 4.71 -4.05
C GLN A 329 6.66 3.32 -3.73
N ILE A 330 6.36 3.08 -2.47
CA ILE A 330 5.77 1.84 -1.96
C ILE A 330 4.41 2.18 -1.36
N GLY A 331 3.35 1.57 -1.88
CA GLY A 331 1.97 1.93 -1.57
C GLY A 331 1.48 3.15 -2.38
N GLY A 332 0.22 3.54 -2.15
CA GLY A 332 -0.44 4.63 -2.87
C GLY A 332 -0.48 4.39 -4.39
N LEU A 333 -0.11 5.41 -5.16
CA LEU A 333 0.04 5.36 -6.63
C LEU A 333 1.23 4.52 -7.13
N GLU A 334 2.16 4.14 -6.25
CA GLU A 334 3.38 3.40 -6.61
C GLU A 334 4.21 4.08 -7.73
N VAL A 335 4.35 5.41 -7.65
CA VAL A 335 5.10 6.20 -8.64
C VAL A 335 6.55 5.68 -8.75
N VAL A 336 6.98 5.44 -10.00
CA VAL A 336 8.37 5.15 -10.35
C VAL A 336 8.87 6.27 -11.25
N SER A 337 9.95 6.92 -10.86
CA SER A 337 10.54 8.03 -11.62
C SER A 337 12.04 8.11 -11.42
N GLY A 338 12.74 8.89 -12.24
CA GLY A 338 14.19 8.94 -12.22
C GLY A 338 14.80 9.55 -13.48
N VAL A 339 16.12 9.68 -13.47
CA VAL A 339 16.94 10.19 -14.56
C VAL A 339 17.96 9.11 -14.89
N THR A 340 18.07 8.75 -16.18
CA THR A 340 19.03 7.76 -16.71
C THR A 340 19.03 6.42 -15.95
N GLY A 341 17.87 6.02 -15.40
CA GLY A 341 17.80 4.89 -14.46
C GLY A 341 18.12 3.52 -15.06
N ALA A 342 18.09 3.39 -16.39
CA ALA A 342 18.48 2.19 -17.13
C ALA A 342 19.99 2.15 -17.49
N THR A 343 20.73 3.24 -17.23
CA THR A 343 22.16 3.30 -17.54
C THR A 343 22.92 2.33 -16.66
N ARG A 344 23.61 1.37 -17.29
CA ARG A 344 24.49 0.43 -16.59
C ARG A 344 25.71 1.16 -16.07
N ARG A 345 25.94 1.07 -14.76
CA ARG A 345 27.08 1.69 -14.07
C ARG A 345 27.79 0.68 -13.19
N GLU A 346 28.99 1.04 -12.77
CA GLU A 346 29.74 0.33 -11.72
C GLU A 346 28.99 0.49 -10.38
N PRO A 347 28.45 -0.58 -9.77
CA PRO A 347 27.71 -0.51 -8.51
C PRO A 347 28.56 -0.21 -7.28
N ALA A 348 29.89 -0.39 -7.35
CA ALA A 348 30.73 -0.51 -6.17
C ALA A 348 30.09 -1.48 -5.14
N SER A 349 30.09 -1.11 -3.87
CA SER A 349 29.59 -1.96 -2.78
C SER A 349 28.06 -2.17 -2.75
N MET A 350 27.26 -1.49 -3.59
CA MET A 350 25.82 -1.76 -3.65
C MET A 350 25.51 -3.15 -4.22
N MET A 351 26.40 -3.70 -5.04
CA MET A 351 26.28 -5.04 -5.64
C MET A 351 26.14 -6.15 -4.58
N LYS A 352 26.66 -5.90 -3.39
CA LYS A 352 26.60 -6.79 -2.22
C LYS A 352 25.17 -7.15 -1.81
N LEU A 353 24.19 -6.30 -2.10
CA LEU A 353 22.78 -6.59 -1.84
C LEU A 353 22.27 -7.80 -2.63
N PHE A 354 22.74 -8.01 -3.86
CA PHE A 354 22.33 -9.16 -4.67
C PHE A 354 22.88 -10.48 -4.12
N VAL A 355 24.14 -10.51 -3.68
CA VAL A 355 24.69 -11.74 -3.07
C VAL A 355 24.07 -11.99 -1.69
N ALA A 356 23.78 -10.94 -0.92
CA ALA A 356 23.07 -11.08 0.36
C ALA A 356 21.68 -11.68 0.16
N TRP A 357 20.91 -11.15 -0.79
CA TRP A 357 19.61 -11.71 -1.19
C TRP A 357 19.72 -13.17 -1.65
N ALA A 358 20.72 -13.48 -2.48
CA ALA A 358 20.93 -14.85 -2.99
C ALA A 358 21.35 -15.85 -1.90
N ALA A 359 22.14 -15.42 -0.91
CA ALA A 359 22.51 -16.23 0.25
C ALA A 359 21.30 -16.49 1.16
N LEU A 360 20.52 -15.45 1.47
CA LEU A 360 19.32 -15.56 2.28
C LEU A 360 18.23 -16.40 1.59
N THR A 361 18.14 -16.35 0.26
CA THR A 361 17.23 -17.22 -0.51
C THR A 361 17.58 -18.69 -0.32
N ARG A 362 18.87 -19.05 -0.24
CA ARG A 362 19.30 -20.44 0.04
C ARG A 362 18.93 -20.87 1.46
N VAL A 363 19.05 -19.96 2.43
CA VAL A 363 18.60 -20.19 3.81
C VAL A 363 17.09 -20.42 3.86
N ASP A 364 16.31 -19.56 3.21
CA ASP A 364 14.85 -19.69 3.17
C ASP A 364 14.38 -20.98 2.49
N LYS A 365 15.13 -21.43 1.47
CA LYS A 365 14.91 -22.71 0.79
C LYS A 365 15.49 -23.92 1.51
N LYS A 366 16.05 -23.75 2.72
CA LYS A 366 16.70 -24.81 3.52
C LYS A 366 17.86 -25.52 2.80
N GLN A 367 18.48 -24.86 1.83
CA GLN A 367 19.67 -25.35 1.11
C GLN A 367 20.96 -25.05 1.89
N ALA A 368 20.86 -24.17 2.88
CA ALA A 368 21.91 -23.78 3.80
C ALA A 368 21.27 -23.25 5.08
N SER A 369 22.09 -22.91 6.07
CA SER A 369 21.64 -22.22 7.28
C SER A 369 22.53 -21.01 7.56
N LEU A 370 22.08 -20.15 8.46
CA LEU A 370 22.89 -19.02 8.94
C LEU A 370 24.20 -19.47 9.61
N SER A 371 24.27 -20.70 10.13
CA SER A 371 25.48 -21.28 10.74
C SER A 371 26.36 -22.05 9.75
N THR A 372 25.96 -22.20 8.49
CA THR A 372 26.77 -22.85 7.45
C THR A 372 28.13 -22.17 7.36
N LYS A 373 29.21 -22.95 7.51
CA LYS A 373 30.59 -22.48 7.41
C LYS A 373 31.01 -22.34 5.96
N LEU A 374 31.62 -21.20 5.64
CA LEU A 374 32.23 -20.90 4.34
C LEU A 374 33.70 -21.32 4.34
N SER A 375 34.33 -21.30 3.16
CA SER A 375 35.75 -21.67 3.02
C SER A 375 36.73 -20.81 3.84
N SER A 376 36.26 -19.66 4.35
CA SER A 376 37.03 -18.80 5.25
C SER A 376 36.92 -19.17 6.73
N GLY A 377 36.11 -20.17 7.09
CA GLY A 377 35.81 -20.55 8.48
C GLY A 377 34.74 -19.69 9.16
N LEU A 378 34.28 -18.62 8.51
CA LEU A 378 33.14 -17.81 8.95
C LEU A 378 31.83 -18.46 8.55
N THR A 379 30.78 -18.19 9.31
CA THR A 379 29.42 -18.58 8.97
C THR A 379 28.81 -17.64 7.95
N VAL A 380 27.76 -18.10 7.26
CA VAL A 380 26.92 -17.24 6.40
C VAL A 380 26.43 -16.01 7.17
N LYS A 381 26.02 -16.15 8.44
CA LYS A 381 25.57 -15.04 9.28
C LYS A 381 26.67 -13.99 9.51
N GLU A 382 27.86 -14.45 9.89
CA GLU A 382 29.02 -13.56 10.11
C GLU A 382 29.37 -12.82 8.81
N CYS A 383 29.43 -13.54 7.67
CA CYS A 383 29.74 -12.92 6.39
C CYS A 383 28.64 -11.96 5.92
N LEU A 384 27.35 -12.26 6.11
CA LEU A 384 26.26 -11.33 5.79
C LEU A 384 26.36 -10.04 6.62
N ARG A 385 26.72 -10.16 7.90
CA ARG A 385 26.95 -9.00 8.77
C ARG A 385 28.09 -8.14 8.23
N GLU A 386 29.29 -8.71 8.05
CA GLU A 386 30.44 -7.93 7.59
C GLU A 386 30.23 -7.35 6.19
N LEU A 387 29.59 -8.11 5.30
CA LEU A 387 29.24 -7.70 3.95
C LEU A 387 28.39 -6.42 3.89
N ILE A 388 27.37 -6.32 4.74
CA ILE A 388 26.41 -5.21 4.68
C ILE A 388 26.76 -4.11 5.68
N TRP A 389 27.01 -4.50 6.94
CA TRP A 389 27.23 -3.57 8.05
C TRP A 389 28.58 -2.86 7.95
N MET A 390 29.65 -3.61 7.69
CA MET A 390 31.02 -3.11 7.50
C MET A 390 31.37 -2.85 6.03
N SER A 391 30.57 -3.35 5.09
CA SER A 391 30.87 -3.30 3.67
C SER A 391 32.13 -4.09 3.28
N ASP A 392 32.40 -5.20 3.94
CA ASP A 392 33.60 -6.04 3.75
C ASP A 392 33.65 -6.72 2.37
N ASN A 393 34.81 -6.65 1.72
CA ASN A 393 35.03 -7.26 0.40
C ASN A 393 35.36 -8.76 0.51
N TYR A 394 36.02 -9.20 1.58
CA TYR A 394 36.38 -10.60 1.79
C TYR A 394 35.17 -11.50 2.01
N CYS A 395 34.20 -11.07 2.80
CA CYS A 395 32.93 -11.78 3.01
C CYS A 395 32.06 -11.76 1.75
N HIS A 396 32.18 -10.70 0.94
CA HIS A 396 31.53 -10.65 -0.37
C HIS A 396 32.07 -11.72 -1.32
N THR A 397 33.39 -11.82 -1.48
CA THR A 397 34.00 -12.88 -2.30
C THR A 397 33.71 -14.28 -1.73
N ASP A 398 33.77 -14.47 -0.40
CA ASP A 398 33.45 -15.74 0.24
C ASP A 398 32.02 -16.20 -0.13
N LEU A 399 31.02 -15.31 -0.05
CA LEU A 399 29.64 -15.62 -0.40
C LEU A 399 29.42 -15.80 -1.92
N VAL A 400 30.07 -15.00 -2.76
CA VAL A 400 29.97 -15.12 -4.22
C VAL A 400 30.53 -16.47 -4.68
N HIS A 401 31.69 -16.90 -4.19
CA HIS A 401 32.28 -18.19 -4.57
C HIS A 401 31.55 -19.37 -3.95
N TRP A 402 30.97 -19.21 -2.76
CA TRP A 402 30.11 -20.23 -2.17
C TRP A 402 28.83 -20.47 -3.01
N ILE A 403 28.25 -19.40 -3.57
CA ILE A 403 27.08 -19.47 -4.45
C ILE A 403 27.46 -19.95 -5.87
N GLY A 404 28.62 -19.51 -6.35
CA GLY A 404 29.07 -19.61 -7.73
C GLY A 404 28.56 -18.46 -8.59
N ILE A 405 29.47 -17.74 -9.27
CA ILE A 405 29.14 -16.54 -10.07
C ILE A 405 28.08 -16.84 -11.14
N SER A 406 28.18 -17.97 -11.84
CA SER A 406 27.20 -18.38 -12.86
C SER A 406 25.80 -18.57 -12.26
N ASN A 407 25.70 -19.25 -11.11
CA ASN A 407 24.44 -19.44 -10.39
C ASN A 407 23.87 -18.11 -9.87
N LEU A 408 24.74 -17.23 -9.38
CA LEU A 408 24.34 -15.89 -8.93
C LEU A 408 23.75 -15.07 -10.08
N ASN A 409 24.43 -15.03 -11.23
CA ASN A 409 23.93 -14.33 -12.42
C ASN A 409 22.64 -14.94 -12.96
N LYS A 410 22.50 -16.27 -12.99
CA LYS A 410 21.24 -16.94 -13.34
C LYS A 410 20.10 -16.55 -12.40
N GLN A 411 20.36 -16.50 -11.10
CA GLN A 411 19.37 -16.08 -10.10
C GLN A 411 18.98 -14.60 -10.25
N ILE A 412 19.94 -13.72 -10.53
CA ILE A 412 19.70 -12.30 -10.79
C ILE A 412 18.83 -12.12 -12.05
N ALA A 413 19.16 -12.80 -13.15
CA ALA A 413 18.39 -12.76 -14.38
C ALA A 413 16.97 -13.31 -14.19
N ALA A 414 16.82 -14.47 -13.54
CA ALA A 414 15.52 -15.07 -13.22
C ALA A 414 14.69 -14.19 -12.26
N GLY A 415 15.35 -13.38 -11.43
CA GLY A 415 14.72 -12.37 -10.59
C GLY A 415 14.22 -11.14 -11.36
N GLY A 416 14.47 -11.04 -12.68
CA GLY A 416 14.07 -9.90 -13.50
C GLY A 416 14.99 -8.69 -13.39
N TYR A 417 16.22 -8.86 -12.88
CA TYR A 417 17.23 -7.80 -12.77
C TYR A 417 18.18 -7.84 -13.98
N GLY A 418 17.59 -7.72 -15.17
CA GLY A 418 18.26 -8.05 -16.44
C GLY A 418 19.45 -7.16 -16.81
N GLN A 419 19.65 -6.03 -16.12
CA GLN A 419 20.76 -5.11 -16.36
C GLN A 419 21.87 -5.23 -15.30
N THR A 420 21.71 -6.21 -14.39
CA THR A 420 22.64 -6.50 -13.31
C THR A 420 23.40 -7.79 -13.58
N SER A 421 24.73 -7.72 -13.50
CA SER A 421 25.57 -8.91 -13.65
C SER A 421 26.87 -8.77 -12.87
N TYR A 422 27.29 -9.87 -12.26
CA TYR A 422 28.64 -10.04 -11.75
C TYR A 422 29.60 -10.36 -12.89
N GLY A 423 30.71 -9.62 -12.94
CA GLY A 423 31.86 -9.89 -13.78
C GLY A 423 32.86 -10.81 -13.07
N ARG A 424 34.14 -10.47 -13.12
CA ARG A 424 35.21 -11.25 -12.49
C ARG A 424 35.32 -10.95 -11.00
N VAL A 425 34.96 -11.93 -10.17
CA VAL A 425 35.15 -11.92 -8.71
C VAL A 425 36.36 -12.76 -8.31
N LEU A 426 37.37 -12.14 -7.70
CA LEU A 426 38.60 -12.81 -7.26
C LEU A 426 38.43 -13.38 -5.85
N LYS A 427 38.85 -14.64 -5.67
CA LYS A 427 38.68 -15.37 -4.41
C LYS A 427 39.57 -14.77 -3.31
N GLY A 428 38.96 -14.39 -2.19
CA GLY A 428 39.69 -13.96 -0.99
C GLY A 428 40.47 -12.65 -1.14
N GLN A 429 40.03 -11.74 -2.02
CA GLN A 429 40.66 -10.44 -2.24
C GLN A 429 39.77 -9.27 -1.82
N ASP A 430 40.41 -8.12 -1.55
CA ASP A 430 39.75 -6.86 -1.25
C ASP A 430 39.35 -6.07 -2.52
N VAL A 431 39.93 -6.41 -3.68
CA VAL A 431 39.65 -5.66 -4.92
C VAL A 431 38.24 -5.98 -5.45
N LEU A 432 37.42 -4.93 -5.52
CA LEU A 432 36.10 -4.94 -6.15
C LEU A 432 36.24 -4.94 -7.69
N TYR A 433 36.57 -6.12 -8.23
CA TYR A 433 36.08 -6.70 -9.49
C TYR A 433 36.17 -5.93 -10.80
N GLY A 434 36.69 -6.59 -11.83
CA GLY A 434 36.51 -6.17 -13.22
C GLY A 434 35.15 -6.59 -13.76
N GLY A 435 34.29 -5.62 -14.12
CA GLY A 435 33.11 -5.87 -14.97
C GLY A 435 31.77 -6.09 -14.28
N ASN A 436 31.65 -5.83 -12.97
CA ASN A 436 30.34 -5.78 -12.33
C ASN A 436 29.51 -4.63 -12.90
N ARG A 437 28.24 -4.88 -13.23
CA ARG A 437 27.34 -3.84 -13.76
C ARG A 437 25.99 -3.96 -13.09
N THR A 438 25.35 -2.82 -12.85
CA THR A 438 23.97 -2.72 -12.36
C THR A 438 23.32 -1.47 -12.94
N THR A 439 22.03 -1.31 -12.70
CA THR A 439 21.32 -0.04 -12.87
C THR A 439 20.69 0.43 -11.57
N SER A 440 20.32 1.72 -11.48
CA SER A 440 19.50 2.21 -10.37
C SER A 440 18.09 1.61 -10.42
N ASN A 441 17.59 1.25 -11.61
CA ASN A 441 16.33 0.54 -11.80
C ASN A 441 16.30 -0.84 -11.13
N ASP A 442 17.36 -1.63 -11.27
CA ASP A 442 17.44 -2.99 -10.71
C ASP A 442 17.65 -2.97 -9.20
N LEU A 443 18.57 -2.13 -8.70
CA LEU A 443 18.80 -1.98 -7.26
C LEU A 443 17.56 -1.48 -6.53
N SER A 444 16.89 -0.46 -7.09
CA SER A 444 15.65 0.05 -6.50
C SER A 444 14.53 -0.99 -6.55
N LEU A 445 14.46 -1.80 -7.63
CA LEU A 445 13.49 -2.89 -7.74
C LEU A 445 13.74 -3.95 -6.67
N LEU A 446 14.99 -4.40 -6.49
CA LEU A 446 15.35 -5.39 -5.47
C LEU A 446 14.88 -4.94 -4.08
N LEU A 447 15.26 -3.72 -3.67
CA LEU A 447 14.86 -3.19 -2.36
C LEU A 447 13.36 -2.99 -2.23
N SER A 448 12.67 -2.57 -3.30
CA SER A 448 11.21 -2.41 -3.27
C SER A 448 10.49 -3.74 -3.03
N ARG A 449 10.99 -4.83 -3.62
CA ARG A 449 10.44 -6.18 -3.46
C ARG A 449 10.78 -6.79 -2.10
N ILE A 450 11.95 -6.48 -1.54
CA ILE A 450 12.29 -6.82 -0.14
C ILE A 450 11.30 -6.13 0.81
N GLU A 451 11.08 -4.83 0.65
CA GLU A 451 10.17 -4.07 1.52
C GLU A 451 8.70 -4.54 1.39
N LYS A 452 8.26 -4.86 0.16
CA LYS A 452 6.94 -5.44 -0.13
C LYS A 452 6.77 -6.90 0.31
N LYS A 453 7.77 -7.50 0.98
CA LYS A 453 7.74 -8.88 1.49
C LYS A 453 7.61 -9.94 0.37
N GLN A 454 8.19 -9.69 -0.80
CA GLN A 454 8.02 -10.53 -1.99
C GLN A 454 9.17 -11.51 -2.25
N LEU A 455 10.33 -11.34 -1.60
CA LEU A 455 11.56 -12.06 -1.96
C LEU A 455 12.14 -12.96 -0.88
N LEU A 456 11.90 -12.66 0.39
CA LEU A 456 12.53 -13.32 1.53
C LEU A 456 11.48 -13.65 2.58
N SER A 457 11.73 -14.69 3.38
CA SER A 457 10.97 -14.99 4.58
C SER A 457 10.98 -13.81 5.55
N ALA A 458 10.03 -13.78 6.49
CA ALA A 458 9.95 -12.71 7.48
C ALA A 458 11.27 -12.52 8.26
N SER A 459 11.92 -13.62 8.66
CA SER A 459 13.19 -13.62 9.40
C SER A 459 14.38 -13.17 8.54
N SER A 460 14.52 -13.69 7.33
CA SER A 460 15.61 -13.30 6.42
C SER A 460 15.49 -11.85 5.98
N ARG A 461 14.26 -11.39 5.72
CA ARG A 461 13.96 -9.98 5.44
C ARG A 461 14.32 -9.10 6.63
N ALA A 462 13.94 -9.49 7.86
CA ALA A 462 14.26 -8.74 9.06
C ALA A 462 15.77 -8.61 9.25
N LEU A 463 16.52 -9.70 9.10
CA LEU A 463 17.98 -9.69 9.16
C LEU A 463 18.60 -8.75 8.10
N MET A 464 18.16 -8.83 6.85
CA MET A 464 18.70 -7.97 5.78
C MET A 464 18.43 -6.48 6.06
N LEU A 465 17.21 -6.14 6.45
CA LEU A 465 16.83 -4.75 6.75
C LEU A 465 17.54 -4.23 8.00
N ASP A 466 17.71 -5.06 9.03
CA ASP A 466 18.45 -4.69 10.24
C ASP A 466 19.92 -4.39 9.93
N LEU A 467 20.59 -5.24 9.16
CA LEU A 467 21.97 -5.01 8.74
C LEU A 467 22.12 -3.70 7.94
N MET A 468 21.19 -3.39 7.04
CA MET A 468 21.18 -2.13 6.28
C MET A 468 20.80 -0.92 7.15
N HIS A 469 19.91 -1.10 8.12
CA HIS A 469 19.47 -0.04 9.04
C HIS A 469 20.54 0.34 10.06
N THR A 470 21.43 -0.59 10.41
CA THR A 470 22.48 -0.39 11.41
C THR A 470 23.88 -0.20 10.83
N GLN A 471 24.09 -0.41 9.51
CA GLN A 471 25.38 -0.18 8.83
C GLN A 471 26.02 1.19 9.11
N LEU A 472 27.34 1.25 9.00
CA LEU A 472 28.17 2.35 9.52
C LEU A 472 28.22 3.62 8.66
N PHE A 473 28.21 3.48 7.34
CA PHE A 473 28.56 4.54 6.40
C PHE A 473 27.33 5.36 6.02
N ARG A 474 27.09 6.47 6.73
CA ARG A 474 25.84 7.26 6.62
C ARG A 474 25.98 8.61 5.91
N SER A 475 27.16 8.95 5.40
CA SER A 475 27.48 10.28 4.85
C SER A 475 26.76 10.68 3.53
N ARG A 476 25.90 9.82 2.98
CA ARG A 476 25.23 9.96 1.66
C ARG A 476 23.71 10.12 1.83
N ILE A 477 22.86 9.20 1.36
CA ILE A 477 21.38 9.36 1.46
C ILE A 477 20.93 9.65 2.90
N PRO A 478 21.45 8.97 3.95
CA PRO A 478 21.02 9.25 5.33
C PRO A 478 21.29 10.70 5.78
N ASN A 479 22.42 11.31 5.42
CA ASN A 479 22.68 12.73 5.68
C ASN A 479 21.92 13.70 4.75
N GLY A 480 21.04 13.20 3.88
CA GLY A 480 20.17 13.99 3.01
C GLY A 480 18.70 14.00 3.47
N ILE A 481 18.35 13.28 4.53
CA ILE A 481 16.97 13.11 5.03
C ILE A 481 16.90 13.48 6.52
N PRO A 482 15.71 13.74 7.13
CA PRO A 482 15.64 14.07 8.55
C PRO A 482 16.01 12.86 9.42
N ALA A 483 16.57 13.12 10.60
CA ALA A 483 16.98 12.07 11.55
C ALA A 483 15.81 11.17 12.03
N SER A 484 14.58 11.68 11.98
CA SER A 484 13.37 10.92 12.32
C SER A 484 12.94 9.91 11.26
N ALA A 485 13.49 10.00 10.03
CA ALA A 485 13.15 9.07 8.96
C ALA A 485 13.87 7.74 9.19
N TRP A 486 13.11 6.65 9.29
CA TRP A 486 13.72 5.32 9.28
C TRP A 486 14.29 5.04 7.89
N GLN A 487 15.54 4.57 7.84
CA GLN A 487 16.17 4.19 6.59
C GLN A 487 17.00 2.92 6.71
N ALA A 488 17.03 2.13 5.65
CA ALA A 488 17.92 0.99 5.48
C ALA A 488 18.69 1.20 4.19
N SER A 489 20.00 1.47 4.28
CA SER A 489 20.84 1.87 3.15
C SER A 489 22.03 0.94 2.92
N LYS A 490 22.56 0.97 1.69
CA LYS A 490 23.86 0.40 1.35
C LYS A 490 24.61 1.38 0.43
N PRO A 491 25.64 2.07 0.94
CA PRO A 491 26.45 2.93 0.10
C PRO A 491 27.50 2.15 -0.70
N GLY A 492 28.01 2.81 -1.74
CA GLY A 492 29.14 2.37 -2.55
C GLY A 492 30.10 3.52 -2.85
N SER A 493 31.39 3.23 -2.82
CA SER A 493 32.44 4.10 -3.34
C SER A 493 33.57 3.26 -3.91
N LEU A 494 34.12 3.67 -5.04
CA LEU A 494 35.20 2.96 -5.73
C LEU A 494 36.05 3.94 -6.53
N TRP A 495 37.36 3.83 -6.41
CA TRP A 495 38.28 4.57 -7.27
C TRP A 495 38.26 3.96 -8.67
N VAL A 496 37.93 4.78 -9.66
CA VAL A 496 37.98 4.41 -11.08
C VAL A 496 38.76 5.49 -11.85
N LYS A 497 39.09 5.21 -13.12
CA LYS A 497 39.67 6.23 -14.01
C LYS A 497 38.73 7.44 -14.06
N GLY A 498 39.22 8.62 -13.67
CA GLY A 498 38.43 9.86 -13.59
C GLY A 498 38.00 10.26 -12.17
N GLY A 499 38.28 9.45 -11.14
CA GLY A 499 38.11 9.83 -9.73
C GLY A 499 37.25 8.85 -8.92
N LEU A 500 37.06 9.19 -7.64
CA LEU A 500 36.26 8.40 -6.71
C LEU A 500 34.78 8.51 -7.05
N LEU A 501 34.16 7.42 -7.51
CA LEU A 501 32.72 7.39 -7.71
C LEU A 501 32.00 7.27 -6.37
N GLN A 502 30.80 7.86 -6.27
CA GLN A 502 29.94 7.84 -5.11
C GLN A 502 28.56 7.31 -5.48
N ALA A 503 28.02 6.40 -4.66
CA ALA A 503 26.70 5.85 -4.86
C ALA A 503 26.05 5.46 -3.53
N ASP A 504 24.72 5.37 -3.53
CA ASP A 504 23.94 4.89 -2.39
C ASP A 504 22.56 4.39 -2.83
N THR A 505 22.02 3.44 -2.10
CA THR A 505 20.66 2.94 -2.27
C THR A 505 20.03 2.72 -0.91
N ALA A 506 18.77 3.14 -0.75
CA ALA A 506 18.10 3.06 0.53
C ALA A 506 16.58 2.89 0.40
N ILE A 507 16.02 2.12 1.32
CA ILE A 507 14.59 2.19 1.68
C ILE A 507 14.45 3.31 2.71
N ILE A 508 13.50 4.22 2.50
CA ILE A 508 13.19 5.32 3.41
C ILE A 508 11.71 5.29 3.76
N ARG A 509 11.39 5.27 5.05
CA ARG A 509 10.02 5.38 5.58
C ARG A 509 9.84 6.74 6.24
N GLY A 510 8.87 7.50 5.75
CA GLY A 510 8.46 8.78 6.35
C GLY A 510 6.96 8.77 6.71
N PRO A 511 6.47 9.86 7.31
CA PRO A 511 5.11 9.95 7.86
C PRO A 511 4.00 9.91 6.79
N LYS A 512 4.28 10.31 5.55
CA LYS A 512 3.29 10.32 4.45
C LYS A 512 3.49 9.20 3.45
N GLY A 513 4.71 8.68 3.34
CA GLY A 513 5.02 7.66 2.35
C GLY A 513 6.36 6.97 2.55
N THR A 514 6.43 5.75 2.03
CA THR A 514 7.64 4.95 1.96
C THR A 514 8.14 4.91 0.52
N PHE A 515 9.45 5.00 0.30
CA PHE A 515 10.04 4.92 -1.02
C PHE A 515 11.44 4.31 -0.98
N VAL A 516 11.87 3.79 -2.12
CA VAL A 516 13.26 3.41 -2.38
C VAL A 516 13.90 4.48 -3.23
N LEU A 517 15.09 4.92 -2.86
CA LEU A 517 15.93 5.82 -3.65
C LEU A 517 17.26 5.12 -3.94
N THR A 518 17.62 5.06 -5.21
CA THR A 518 18.96 4.63 -5.66
C THR A 518 19.60 5.72 -6.48
N VAL A 519 20.84 6.08 -6.12
CA VAL A 519 21.66 7.07 -6.82
C VAL A 519 23.03 6.45 -7.11
N ILE A 520 23.41 6.36 -8.38
CA ILE A 520 24.71 5.86 -8.81
C ILE A 520 25.45 6.95 -9.56
N GLY A 521 26.49 7.52 -8.97
CA GLY A 521 27.32 8.53 -9.61
C GLY A 521 28.38 7.94 -10.53
N ASP A 522 28.85 8.72 -11.50
CA ASP A 522 30.02 8.39 -12.31
C ASP A 522 31.32 8.69 -11.55
N ALA A 523 32.48 8.47 -12.19
CA ALA A 523 33.78 8.84 -11.68
C ALA A 523 33.81 10.32 -11.24
N GLY A 524 34.30 10.59 -10.03
CA GLY A 524 34.40 11.95 -9.48
C GLY A 524 33.09 12.54 -8.95
N SER A 525 31.99 11.79 -8.93
CA SER A 525 30.72 12.24 -8.35
C SER A 525 30.83 12.57 -6.86
N SER A 526 30.00 13.51 -6.38
CA SER A 526 30.09 14.02 -5.01
C SER A 526 29.08 13.39 -4.05
N LYS A 527 29.46 13.26 -2.76
CA LYS A 527 28.50 12.89 -1.70
C LYS A 527 27.41 13.96 -1.53
N ALA A 528 27.74 15.23 -1.77
CA ALA A 528 26.84 16.37 -1.64
C ALA A 528 25.67 16.30 -2.62
N GLY A 529 25.92 15.91 -3.87
CA GLY A 529 24.86 15.71 -4.87
C GLY A 529 23.88 14.61 -4.48
N ILE A 530 24.37 13.50 -3.93
CA ILE A 530 23.50 12.42 -3.43
C ILE A 530 22.61 12.92 -2.28
N ARG A 531 23.14 13.71 -1.34
CA ARG A 531 22.36 14.30 -0.24
C ARG A 531 21.28 15.24 -0.74
N ASP A 532 21.61 16.07 -1.73
CA ASP A 532 20.67 17.03 -2.32
C ASP A 532 19.52 16.35 -3.08
N ILE A 533 19.84 15.30 -3.85
CA ILE A 533 18.83 14.43 -4.48
C ILE A 533 17.95 13.77 -3.41
N ALA A 534 18.55 13.22 -2.35
CA ALA A 534 17.81 12.58 -1.26
C ALA A 534 16.85 13.57 -0.55
N ARG A 535 17.31 14.79 -0.25
CA ARG A 535 16.46 15.86 0.31
C ARG A 535 15.32 16.20 -0.64
N THR A 536 15.61 16.36 -1.93
CA THR A 536 14.59 16.69 -2.95
C THR A 536 13.50 15.62 -3.03
N VAL A 537 13.89 14.35 -3.07
CA VAL A 537 12.95 13.22 -3.15
C VAL A 537 12.17 13.08 -1.84
N TYR A 538 12.84 13.15 -0.68
CA TYR A 538 12.16 13.08 0.62
C TYR A 538 11.14 14.20 0.76
N SER A 539 11.50 15.45 0.45
CA SER A 539 10.59 16.59 0.53
C SER A 539 9.40 16.47 -0.42
N HIS A 540 9.60 15.86 -1.60
CA HIS A 540 8.49 15.59 -2.52
C HIS A 540 7.50 14.57 -1.95
N VAL A 541 7.98 13.48 -1.35
CA VAL A 541 7.11 12.39 -0.86
C VAL A 541 6.52 12.69 0.52
N ASN A 542 7.32 13.23 1.43
CA ASN A 542 6.97 13.37 2.85
C ASN A 542 6.76 14.82 3.30
N GLY A 543 6.98 15.80 2.41
CA GLY A 543 6.94 17.21 2.74
C GLY A 543 8.28 17.74 3.26
N SER A 544 8.41 19.06 3.28
CA SER A 544 9.61 19.76 3.73
C SER A 544 9.95 19.43 5.19
N PHE A 545 11.25 19.45 5.48
CA PHE A 545 11.79 19.25 6.83
C PHE A 545 12.95 20.23 7.04
N GLY A 546 13.26 20.51 8.29
CA GLY A 546 14.37 21.39 8.66
C GLY A 546 15.75 20.75 8.42
N ALA A 547 16.50 20.55 9.50
CA ALA A 547 17.84 19.96 9.42
C ALA A 547 17.79 18.49 8.96
N ALA A 548 18.73 18.12 8.09
CA ALA A 548 19.00 16.72 7.79
C ALA A 548 19.77 16.07 8.94
N ALA A 549 19.79 14.74 8.98
CA ALA A 549 20.66 14.02 9.88
C ALA A 549 22.14 14.39 9.64
N ASN A 550 22.92 14.40 10.71
CA ASN A 550 24.35 14.65 10.65
C ASN A 550 25.10 13.46 11.25
N HIS A 551 25.31 12.42 10.45
CA HIS A 551 26.12 11.28 10.83
C HIS A 551 27.60 11.55 10.54
N SER A 552 28.44 11.35 11.55
CA SER A 552 29.90 11.49 11.49
C SER A 552 30.56 10.34 10.72
N ASP A 553 31.70 10.61 10.08
CA ASP A 553 32.59 9.59 9.51
C ASP A 553 33.42 8.86 10.60
N LEU A 554 33.35 9.30 11.87
CA LEU A 554 33.82 8.52 13.03
C LEU A 554 32.79 7.42 13.34
N HIS A 555 32.87 6.33 12.59
CA HIS A 555 31.86 5.27 12.58
C HIS A 555 31.73 4.50 13.90
N VAL A 556 32.84 4.23 14.56
CA VAL A 556 32.89 3.30 15.70
C VAL A 556 33.65 3.89 16.87
N ARG A 557 33.56 3.22 18.02
CA ARG A 557 34.33 3.54 19.22
C ARG A 557 34.81 2.27 19.90
N THR A 558 36.02 2.31 20.45
CA THR A 558 36.54 1.20 21.24
C THR A 558 35.72 0.98 22.51
N THR A 559 35.36 -0.27 22.77
CA THR A 559 34.58 -0.69 23.96
C THR A 559 35.45 -1.04 25.16
N LYS A 560 36.76 -1.20 24.91
CA LYS A 560 37.82 -1.52 25.88
C LYS A 560 39.15 -1.01 25.34
N ASN A 561 40.20 -1.07 26.16
CA ASN A 561 41.56 -0.89 25.67
C ASN A 561 41.85 -1.96 24.61
N ALA A 562 41.94 -1.52 23.35
CA ALA A 562 41.94 -2.40 22.19
C ALA A 562 43.35 -2.55 21.65
N THR A 563 43.86 -3.78 21.61
CA THR A 563 45.12 -4.07 20.90
C THR A 563 44.95 -3.79 19.42
N TRP A 564 45.80 -2.94 18.85
CA TRP A 564 45.87 -2.73 17.41
C TRP A 564 47.10 -3.38 16.81
N ARG A 565 46.99 -3.78 15.54
CA ARG A 565 48.01 -4.49 14.78
C ARG A 565 48.37 -3.75 13.50
N LYS A 566 49.59 -3.98 13.00
CA LYS A 566 50.09 -3.37 11.75
C LYS A 566 49.37 -3.90 10.50
N SER A 567 48.86 -5.13 10.57
CA SER A 567 48.01 -5.77 9.56
C SER A 567 46.97 -6.65 10.26
N ALA A 568 45.94 -7.08 9.52
CA ALA A 568 44.93 -8.02 10.02
C ALA A 568 45.60 -9.31 10.54
N GLY A 569 45.56 -9.53 11.86
CA GLY A 569 46.22 -10.67 12.52
C GLY A 569 47.75 -10.59 12.63
N GLY A 570 48.39 -9.52 12.15
CA GLY A 570 49.84 -9.36 12.15
C GLY A 570 50.43 -8.87 13.48
N ALA A 571 51.66 -8.38 13.48
CA ALA A 571 52.35 -7.92 14.69
C ALA A 571 51.58 -6.82 15.44
N VAL A 572 51.64 -6.87 16.78
CA VAL A 572 51.05 -5.85 17.66
C VAL A 572 51.76 -4.52 17.45
N GLY A 573 50.99 -3.47 17.21
CA GLY A 573 51.48 -2.09 17.11
C GLY A 573 51.31 -1.29 18.39
N GLY A 574 50.39 -1.71 19.27
CA GLY A 574 50.14 -1.09 20.57
C GLY A 574 48.69 -1.20 20.99
N THR A 575 48.23 -0.23 21.79
CA THR A 575 46.88 -0.19 22.35
C THR A 575 46.17 1.11 21.99
N VAL A 576 44.89 1.01 21.61
CA VAL A 576 43.99 2.15 21.47
C VAL A 576 43.14 2.25 22.74
N PRO A 577 43.11 3.40 23.43
CA PRO A 577 42.34 3.56 24.65
C PRO A 577 40.85 3.28 24.46
N VAL A 578 40.16 2.79 25.49
CA VAL A 578 38.70 2.69 25.53
C VAL A 578 38.04 4.05 25.22
N GLY A 579 36.88 4.03 24.59
CA GLY A 579 36.13 5.25 24.31
C GLY A 579 36.66 6.08 23.13
N THR A 580 37.73 5.65 22.45
CA THR A 580 38.33 6.35 21.31
C THR A 580 37.42 6.24 20.09
N PRO A 581 36.90 7.36 19.53
CA PRO A 581 36.15 7.34 18.29
C PRO A 581 37.09 7.16 17.09
N LEU A 582 36.71 6.31 16.14
CA LEU A 582 37.56 5.90 15.03
C LEU A 582 36.77 5.89 13.72
N GLN A 583 37.43 6.36 12.67
CA GLN A 583 36.94 6.23 11.30
C GLN A 583 37.41 4.88 10.73
N VAL A 584 36.46 4.07 10.30
CA VAL A 584 36.77 2.83 9.56
C VAL A 584 37.06 3.17 8.10
N SER A 585 38.19 2.68 7.59
CA SER A 585 38.58 2.83 6.19
C SER A 585 38.29 1.58 5.36
N ASP A 586 38.43 0.40 5.97
CA ASP A 586 38.40 -0.89 5.28
C ASP A 586 38.26 -2.05 6.28
N SER A 587 38.06 -3.28 5.79
CA SER A 587 38.00 -4.48 6.62
C SER A 587 38.53 -5.72 5.91
N LYS A 588 38.98 -6.67 6.73
CA LYS A 588 39.30 -8.04 6.33
C LYS A 588 38.55 -8.99 7.25
N ARG A 589 37.29 -9.27 6.88
CA ARG A 589 36.35 -10.03 7.72
C ARG A 589 36.22 -9.34 9.08
N HIS A 590 36.55 -10.04 10.17
CA HIS A 590 36.48 -9.56 11.55
C HIS A 590 37.61 -8.60 11.96
N TRP A 591 38.53 -8.23 11.06
CA TRP A 591 39.54 -7.21 11.29
C TRP A 591 39.15 -5.91 10.61
N TYR A 592 39.11 -4.81 11.36
CA TYR A 592 38.74 -3.50 10.83
C TYR A 592 39.96 -2.59 10.78
N LYS A 593 40.21 -2.00 9.61
CA LYS A 593 41.26 -1.02 9.39
C LYS A 593 40.71 0.37 9.70
N MET A 594 41.33 1.06 10.64
CA MET A 594 40.84 2.33 11.16
C MET A 594 41.91 3.40 11.13
N HIS A 595 41.53 4.65 10.90
CA HIS A 595 42.44 5.79 11.02
C HIS A 595 42.81 6.01 12.49
N TYR A 596 44.11 6.02 12.80
CA TYR A 596 44.62 6.24 14.15
C TYR A 596 46.01 6.86 14.11
N ARG A 597 46.21 7.97 14.84
CA ARG A 597 47.50 8.71 14.98
C ARG A 597 48.21 9.00 13.64
N GLY A 598 47.47 9.48 12.64
CA GLY A 598 48.02 9.80 11.32
C GLY A 598 48.31 8.58 10.42
N GLY A 599 48.08 7.35 10.90
CA GLY A 599 48.24 6.12 10.14
C GLY A 599 47.00 5.21 10.23
N TYR A 600 47.23 3.90 10.09
CA TYR A 600 46.19 2.88 10.17
C TYR A 600 46.44 1.87 11.27
N ALA A 601 45.37 1.51 11.97
CA ALA A 601 45.34 0.49 13.01
C ALA A 601 44.36 -0.63 12.60
N TRP A 602 44.80 -1.88 12.66
CA TRP A 602 43.91 -3.03 12.52
C TRP A 602 43.43 -3.49 13.89
N ILE A 603 42.12 -3.43 14.10
CA ILE A 603 41.47 -3.75 15.38
C ILE A 603 40.45 -4.87 15.15
N TRP A 604 40.39 -5.82 16.09
CA TRP A 604 39.42 -6.91 16.05
C TRP A 604 38.00 -6.41 16.32
N TYR A 605 37.01 -6.93 15.58
CA TYR A 605 35.64 -6.39 15.56
C TYR A 605 34.99 -6.26 16.94
N SER A 606 35.21 -7.23 17.84
CA SER A 606 34.57 -7.26 19.16
C SER A 606 35.16 -6.23 20.14
N SER A 607 36.21 -5.51 19.74
CA SER A 607 36.79 -4.42 20.52
C SER A 607 36.18 -3.06 20.20
N VAL A 608 35.23 -3.00 19.26
CA VAL A 608 34.55 -1.75 18.88
C VAL A 608 33.03 -1.93 18.83
N ARG A 609 32.31 -0.81 18.95
CA ARG A 609 30.87 -0.72 18.69
C ARG A 609 30.56 0.48 17.81
N SER A 610 29.40 0.46 17.16
CA SER A 610 28.89 1.62 16.39
C SER A 610 28.74 2.85 17.28
N ASN A 611 28.95 4.04 16.72
CA ASN A 611 28.55 5.31 17.34
C ASN A 611 27.08 5.67 17.06
N LEU A 612 26.38 4.90 16.23
CA LEU A 612 24.95 5.09 15.98
C LEU A 612 24.14 4.58 17.18
N ALA A 613 23.15 5.36 17.61
CA ALA A 613 22.23 4.98 18.68
C ALA A 613 21.07 4.14 18.09
N TYR A 614 21.20 2.82 18.15
CA TYR A 614 20.17 1.86 17.77
C TYR A 614 19.99 0.80 18.84
#